data_AF-A0A2X3C6I9-F1
#
_entry.id   AF-A0A2X3C6I9-F1
#
_cell.length_a   1.000
_cell.length_b   1.000
_cell.length_c   1.000
_cell.angle_alpha   90.00
_cell.angle_beta   90.00
_cell.angle_gamma   90.00
#
_symmetry.space_group_name_H-M   'P 1'
#
loop_
_entity.id
_entity.type
_entity.pdbx_description
1 polymer ?
#
loop_
_entity_poly.entity_id
_entity_poly.type
_entity_poly.pdbx_seq_one_letter_code
_entity_poly.pdbx_strand_id
1 'polypeptide(L)'
;MNREENLRNTLIMMNNRFNSLAHWDNPHNDRYAVELDIISVEMNIAQDSASFPVIEILQTHIVDKKSGERHAGIVGNNFSSYVRDYDFSVLLLEHNKDQSRFQRTGKLWRAARQYL
;
A
#
# COMPACT_ATOMS: atom_id res chain seq x y z
N MET A 1 -13.42 -3.66 9.89
CA MET A 1 -12.02 -4.11 9.65
C MET A 1 -11.12 -2.91 9.89
N ASN A 2 -10.18 -2.99 10.84
CA ASN A 2 -9.30 -1.87 11.18
C ASN A 2 -8.12 -1.84 10.19
N ARG A 3 -8.06 -0.80 9.34
CA ARG A 3 -7.00 -0.64 8.33
C ARG A 3 -5.60 -0.59 8.96
N GLU A 4 -5.50 0.00 10.14
CA GLU A 4 -4.23 0.11 10.88
C GLU A 4 -3.72 -1.26 11.32
N GLU A 5 -4.59 -2.13 11.81
CA GLU A 5 -4.25 -3.48 12.24
C GLU A 5 -3.77 -4.34 11.06
N ASN A 6 -4.44 -4.23 9.90
CA ASN A 6 -4.02 -4.90 8.67
C ASN A 6 -2.61 -4.45 8.23
N LEU A 7 -2.33 -3.14 8.33
CA LEU A 7 -1.01 -2.60 7.99
C LEU A 7 0.06 -3.12 8.96
N ARG A 8 -0.21 -3.08 10.28
CA ARG A 8 0.69 -3.62 11.31
C ARG A 8 0.99 -5.10 11.08
N ASN A 9 -0.04 -5.92 10.82
CA ASN A 9 0.12 -7.34 10.55
C ASN A 9 0.95 -7.57 9.28
N THR A 10 0.75 -6.76 8.24
CA THR A 10 1.53 -6.84 6.99
C THR A 10 3.00 -6.51 7.22
N LEU A 11 3.30 -5.46 7.99
CA LEU A 11 4.66 -5.11 8.38
C LEU A 11 5.35 -6.21 9.20
N ILE A 12 4.62 -6.84 10.14
CA ILE A 12 5.13 -7.98 10.90
C ILE A 12 5.45 -9.17 9.98
N MET A 13 4.56 -9.49 9.04
CA MET A 13 4.82 -10.56 8.06
C MET A 13 6.06 -10.29 7.21
N MET A 14 6.24 -9.04 6.75
CA MET A 14 7.43 -8.64 5.98
C MET A 14 8.70 -8.76 6.81
N ASN A 15 8.69 -8.28 8.06
CA ASN A 15 9.81 -8.41 9.00
C ASN A 15 10.21 -9.87 9.20
N ASN A 16 9.24 -10.72 9.55
CA ASN A 16 9.49 -12.14 9.81
C ASN A 16 10.06 -12.81 8.56
N ARG A 17 9.47 -12.55 7.38
CA ARG A 17 9.94 -13.15 6.13
C ARG A 17 11.35 -12.72 5.78
N PHE A 18 11.68 -11.44 5.94
CA PHE A 18 13.03 -10.93 5.67
C PHE A 18 14.06 -11.59 6.61
N ASN A 19 13.78 -11.60 7.91
CA ASN A 19 14.68 -12.17 8.91
C ASN A 19 14.91 -13.67 8.68
N SER A 20 13.87 -14.43 8.34
CA SER A 20 13.99 -15.86 8.00
C SER A 20 14.83 -16.11 6.75
N LEU A 21 14.80 -15.22 5.76
CA LEU A 21 15.65 -15.34 4.57
C LEU A 21 17.11 -15.00 4.90
N ALA A 22 17.34 -13.95 5.69
CA ALA A 22 18.67 -13.45 6.08
C ALA A 22 19.33 -14.24 7.24
N HIS A 23 19.10 -15.54 7.33
CA HIS A 23 19.51 -16.39 8.46
C HIS A 23 21.04 -16.51 8.67
N TRP A 24 21.85 -16.30 7.64
CA TRP A 24 23.31 -16.53 7.67
C TRP A 24 24.07 -15.63 8.66
N ASP A 25 23.54 -14.45 8.99
CA ASP A 25 24.13 -13.52 9.97
C ASP A 25 23.10 -12.99 10.98
N ASN A 26 22.00 -13.74 11.14
CA ASN A 26 20.85 -13.40 11.97
C ASN A 26 20.34 -14.62 12.77
N PRO A 27 21.13 -15.13 13.74
CA PRO A 27 20.81 -16.36 14.46
C PRO A 27 19.51 -16.29 15.29
N HIS A 28 19.05 -15.08 15.63
CA HIS A 28 17.85 -14.86 16.46
C HIS A 28 16.62 -14.41 15.65
N ASN A 29 16.72 -14.27 14.32
CA ASN A 29 15.65 -13.79 13.44
C ASN A 29 15.07 -12.41 13.81
N ASP A 30 15.85 -11.54 14.44
CA ASP A 30 15.39 -10.25 14.95
C ASP A 30 16.30 -9.06 14.59
N ARG A 31 17.40 -9.32 13.87
CA ARG A 31 18.41 -8.30 13.50
C ARG A 31 17.87 -7.23 12.56
N TYR A 32 17.03 -7.60 11.59
CA TYR A 32 16.60 -6.68 10.54
C TYR A 32 15.18 -6.18 10.79
N ALA A 33 14.92 -4.93 10.42
CA ALA A 33 13.57 -4.38 10.29
C ALA A 33 13.34 -3.86 8.88
N VAL A 34 12.13 -4.09 8.36
CA VAL A 34 11.60 -3.54 7.13
C VAL A 34 10.74 -2.34 7.50
N GLU A 35 11.15 -1.17 7.04
CA GLU A 35 10.41 0.09 7.20
C GLU A 35 9.79 0.50 5.87
N LEU A 36 8.70 1.26 5.94
CA LEU A 36 7.98 1.80 4.80
C LEU A 36 7.82 3.31 4.98
N ASP A 37 8.31 4.07 4.01
CA ASP A 37 7.96 5.47 3.86
C ASP A 37 6.86 5.56 2.78
N ILE A 38 5.73 6.15 3.15
CA ILE A 38 4.62 6.43 2.22
C ILE A 38 4.80 7.88 1.76
N ILE A 39 5.20 8.06 0.50
CA ILE A 39 5.34 9.37 -0.10
C ILE A 39 4.06 9.65 -0.88
N SER A 40 3.25 10.58 -0.37
CA SER A 40 1.98 10.96 -0.99
C SER A 40 2.13 12.29 -1.73
N VAL A 41 1.68 12.32 -2.98
CA VAL A 41 1.57 13.54 -3.79
C VAL A 41 0.08 13.85 -3.94
N GLU A 42 -0.31 15.03 -3.50
CA GLU A 42 -1.67 15.55 -3.61
C GLU A 42 -1.78 16.60 -4.72
N MET A 43 -2.87 16.57 -5.49
CA MET A 43 -3.17 17.59 -6.49
C MET A 43 -4.41 18.37 -6.08
N ASN A 44 -4.25 19.69 -6.09
CA ASN A 44 -5.34 20.64 -5.90
C ASN A 44 -5.74 21.21 -7.27
N ILE A 45 -6.96 20.92 -7.73
CA ILE A 45 -7.51 21.54 -8.94
C ILE A 45 -8.32 22.76 -8.49
N ALA A 46 -7.89 23.95 -8.92
CA ALA A 46 -8.55 25.20 -8.58
C ALA A 46 -9.78 25.44 -9.46
N GLN A 47 -10.90 24.82 -9.09
CA GLN A 47 -12.29 25.26 -9.28
C GLN A 47 -13.18 24.07 -8.90
N ASP A 48 -13.67 24.09 -7.67
CA ASP A 48 -14.55 23.10 -7.03
C ASP A 48 -13.99 21.68 -6.83
N SER A 49 -13.94 21.34 -5.54
CA SER A 49 -13.91 20.02 -4.91
C SER A 49 -12.56 19.32 -4.72
N ALA A 50 -12.19 19.22 -3.43
CA ALA A 50 -11.29 18.27 -2.75
C ALA A 50 -9.91 17.99 -3.37
N SER A 51 -8.85 18.17 -2.57
CA SER A 51 -7.54 17.57 -2.83
C SER A 51 -7.73 16.05 -3.01
N PHE A 52 -7.20 15.49 -4.10
CA PHE A 52 -7.12 14.05 -4.27
C PHE A 52 -5.66 13.63 -4.38
N PRO A 53 -5.23 12.57 -3.66
CA PRO A 53 -3.89 12.05 -3.79
C PRO A 53 -3.74 11.46 -5.19
N VAL A 54 -2.77 11.97 -5.93
CA VAL A 54 -2.50 11.57 -7.31
C VAL A 54 -1.53 10.41 -7.35
N ILE A 55 -0.57 10.33 -6.44
CA ILE A 55 0.37 9.20 -6.40
C ILE A 55 0.75 8.94 -4.94
N GLU A 56 0.67 7.68 -4.53
CA GLU A 56 1.41 7.19 -3.38
C GLU A 56 2.57 6.32 -3.87
N ILE A 57 3.75 6.53 -3.30
CA ILE A 57 4.94 5.71 -3.54
C ILE A 57 5.29 5.04 -2.22
N LEU A 58 5.46 3.72 -2.25
CA LEU A 58 5.96 2.96 -1.11
C LEU A 58 7.46 2.77 -1.28
N GLN A 59 8.23 3.47 -0.44
CA GLN A 59 9.67 3.32 -0.38
C GLN A 59 10.03 2.42 0.81
N THR A 60 10.54 1.23 0.50
CA THR A 60 10.98 0.27 1.50
C THR A 60 12.40 0.58 1.96
N HIS A 61 12.70 0.32 3.23
CA HIS A 61 14.04 0.39 3.77
C HIS A 61 14.32 -0.81 4.65
N ILE A 62 15.55 -1.31 4.61
CA ILE A 62 16.04 -2.34 5.52
C ILE A 62 16.93 -1.67 6.55
N VAL A 63 16.57 -1.78 7.82
CA VAL A 63 17.37 -1.32 8.95
C VAL A 63 18.07 -2.52 9.57
N ASP A 64 19.40 -2.49 9.60
CA ASP A 64 20.19 -3.41 10.40
C ASP A 64 20.31 -2.85 11.83
N LYS A 65 19.60 -3.47 12.78
CA LYS A 65 19.59 -3.02 14.18
C LYS A 65 20.95 -3.20 14.87
N LYS A 66 21.85 -4.02 14.30
CA LYS A 66 23.17 -4.29 14.87
C LYS A 66 24.17 -3.21 14.50
N SER A 67 24.20 -2.79 13.24
CA SER A 67 25.11 -1.74 12.76
C SER A 67 24.50 -0.34 12.86
N GLY A 68 23.17 -0.23 12.92
CA GLY A 68 22.43 1.03 12.81
C GLY A 68 22.32 1.54 11.37
N GLU A 69 22.79 0.76 10.38
CA GLU A 69 22.72 1.15 8.97
C GLU A 69 21.31 1.01 8.41
N ARG A 70 20.98 1.91 7.48
CA ARG A 70 19.72 1.91 6.75
C ARG A 70 19.99 1.78 5.26
N HIS A 71 19.50 0.70 4.67
CA HIS A 71 19.66 0.39 3.25
C HIS A 71 18.35 0.69 2.52
N ALA A 72 18.42 1.42 1.40
CA ALA A 72 17.26 1.64 0.55
C ALA A 72 16.85 0.33 -0.15
N GLY A 73 15.57 -0.04 -0.01
CA GLY A 73 14.97 -1.14 -0.74
C GLY A 73 14.48 -0.72 -2.13
N ILE A 74 13.82 -1.64 -2.82
CA ILE A 74 13.24 -1.38 -4.14
C ILE A 74 12.02 -0.46 -3.97
N VAL A 75 11.95 0.60 -4.80
CA VAL A 75 10.78 1.48 -4.87
C VAL A 75 9.63 0.75 -5.56
N GLY A 76 8.49 0.62 -4.86
CA GLY A 76 7.26 0.06 -5.42
C GLY A 76 6.28 1.16 -5.81
N ASN A 77 5.77 1.13 -7.05
CA ASN A 77 4.70 2.02 -7.48
C ASN A 77 3.35 1.60 -6.87
N ASN A 78 2.71 2.48 -6.10
CA ASN A 78 1.40 2.25 -5.45
C ASN A 78 0.26 3.02 -6.13
N PHE A 79 0.50 3.80 -7.20
CA PHE A 79 -0.58 4.52 -7.90
C PHE A 79 -1.72 3.60 -8.38
N SER A 80 -1.38 2.49 -9.04
CA SER A 80 -2.39 1.53 -9.50
C SER A 80 -3.10 0.79 -8.37
N SER A 81 -2.50 0.74 -7.19
CA SER A 81 -3.08 0.13 -5.99
C SER A 81 -4.02 1.09 -5.26
N TYR A 82 -3.73 2.40 -5.24
CA TYR A 82 -4.66 3.43 -4.74
C TYR A 82 -5.95 3.50 -5.57
N VAL A 83 -5.82 3.58 -6.91
CA VAL A 83 -7.00 3.58 -7.81
C VAL A 83 -7.84 2.32 -7.59
N ARG A 84 -7.20 1.16 -7.42
CA ARG A 84 -7.89 -0.10 -7.10
C ARG A 84 -8.55 -0.08 -5.72
N ASP A 85 -7.92 0.47 -4.68
CA ASP A 85 -8.55 0.54 -3.36
C ASP A 85 -9.75 1.49 -3.37
N TYR A 86 -9.70 2.62 -4.09
CA TYR A 86 -10.86 3.50 -4.27
C TYR A 86 -12.01 2.80 -4.99
N ASP A 87 -11.69 2.08 -6.07
CA ASP A 87 -12.64 1.25 -6.82
C ASP A 87 -13.36 0.24 -5.89
N PHE A 88 -12.64 -0.43 -5.00
CA PHE A 88 -13.23 -1.45 -4.11
C PHE A 88 -13.86 -0.88 -2.83
N SER A 89 -13.21 0.07 -2.18
CA SER A 89 -13.61 0.60 -0.87
C SER A 89 -14.67 1.69 -0.96
N VAL A 90 -14.82 2.36 -2.11
CA VAL A 90 -15.80 3.44 -2.29
C VAL A 90 -16.80 3.06 -3.38
N LEU A 91 -16.36 2.96 -4.64
CA LEU A 91 -17.26 2.81 -5.78
C LEU A 91 -18.03 1.49 -5.78
N LEU A 92 -17.38 0.39 -5.40
CA LEU A 92 -18.04 -0.92 -5.33
C LEU A 92 -19.08 -0.96 -4.21
N LEU A 93 -18.75 -0.44 -3.03
CA LEU A 93 -19.67 -0.39 -1.90
C LEU A 93 -20.87 0.51 -2.20
N GLU A 94 -20.63 1.69 -2.77
CA GLU A 94 -21.68 2.62 -3.17
C GLU A 94 -22.63 2.00 -4.21
N HIS A 95 -22.08 1.34 -5.22
CA HIS A 95 -22.90 0.69 -6.26
C HIS A 95 -23.79 -0.45 -5.73
N ASN A 96 -23.38 -1.11 -4.64
CA ASN A 96 -24.07 -2.27 -4.09
C ASN A 96 -24.91 -1.96 -2.84
N LYS A 97 -24.90 -0.71 -2.34
CA LYS A 97 -25.47 -0.32 -1.04
C LYS A 97 -26.96 -0.66 -0.89
N ASP A 98 -27.74 -0.57 -1.96
CA ASP A 98 -29.18 -0.82 -1.97
C ASP A 98 -29.58 -1.99 -2.90
N GLN A 99 -28.61 -2.84 -3.26
CA GLN A 99 -28.83 -3.96 -4.16
C GLN A 99 -29.01 -5.26 -3.38
N SER A 100 -30.09 -5.99 -3.68
CA SER A 100 -30.37 -7.29 -3.05
C SER A 100 -29.39 -8.40 -3.46
N ARG A 101 -28.55 -8.15 -4.47
CA ARG A 101 -27.50 -9.06 -4.94
C ARG A 101 -26.35 -8.27 -5.50
N PHE A 102 -25.14 -8.80 -5.33
CA PHE A 102 -23.92 -8.22 -5.89
C PHE A 102 -24.04 -7.98 -7.41
N GLN A 103 -23.76 -6.75 -7.83
CA GLN A 103 -23.66 -6.35 -9.23
C GLN A 103 -22.26 -5.83 -9.56
N ARG A 104 -21.73 -6.28 -10.71
CA ARG A 104 -20.48 -5.75 -11.27
C ARG A 104 -20.78 -4.45 -12.01
N THR A 105 -20.02 -3.38 -11.75
CA THR A 105 -20.11 -2.19 -12.59
C THR A 105 -19.18 -2.30 -13.80
N GLY A 106 -19.67 -1.92 -14.98
CA GLY A 106 -18.85 -1.76 -16.18
C GLY A 106 -17.96 -0.51 -16.16
N LYS A 107 -18.16 0.42 -15.20
CA LYS A 107 -17.39 1.66 -15.03
C LYS A 107 -16.08 1.44 -14.26
N LEU A 108 -16.08 0.59 -13.22
CA LEU A 108 -14.90 0.21 -12.41
C LEU A 108 -13.72 -0.25 -13.29
N TRP A 109 -13.99 -0.96 -14.38
CA TRP A 109 -12.95 -1.55 -15.22
C TRP A 109 -12.44 -0.65 -16.36
N ARG A 110 -13.08 0.50 -16.62
CA ARG A 110 -12.64 1.44 -17.67
C ARG A 110 -11.57 2.39 -17.16
N ALA A 111 -11.66 2.86 -15.91
CA ALA A 111 -10.64 3.74 -15.31
C ALA A 111 -9.26 3.05 -15.28
N ALA A 112 -9.21 1.78 -14.87
CA ALA A 112 -7.96 1.00 -14.84
C ALA A 112 -7.34 0.72 -16.23
N ARG A 113 -8.13 0.76 -17.31
CA ARG A 113 -7.65 0.51 -18.69
C ARG A 113 -7.09 1.75 -19.39
N GLN A 114 -7.37 2.95 -18.88
CA GLN A 114 -6.98 4.19 -19.56
C GLN A 114 -5.61 4.71 -19.12
N TYR A 115 -4.97 4.04 -18.14
CA TYR A 115 -3.66 4.38 -17.57
C TYR A 115 -2.63 3.24 -17.69
N LEU A 116 -2.89 2.25 -18.55
CA LEU A 116 -1.93 1.26 -19.06
C LEU A 116 -1.78 1.48 -20.57
#